data_AF-A0AA86VT65-F1
#
_entry.id   AF-A0AA86VT65-F1
#
_cell.length_a   1.000
_cell.length_b   1.000
_cell.length_c   1.000
_cell.angle_alpha   90.00
_cell.angle_beta   90.00
_cell.angle_gamma   90.00
#
_symmetry.space_group_name_H-M   'P 1'
#
loop_
_entity.id
_entity.type
_entity.pdbx_description
1 polymer ?
#
loop_
_entity_poly.entity_id
_entity_poly.type
_entity_poly.pdbx_seq_one_letter_code
_entity_poly.pdbx_strand_id
1 'polypeptide(L)'
;MREKKASKSSSSTSPCAPLRDAYHNCFNRWYAEKFMKGHWDKQECVSEWREYRACLSEHLEDKHLIRFLQAEGIVQDSGVTSR
;
A
#
# COMPACT_ATOMS: atom_id res chain seq x y z
N MET A 1 -30.44 -4.10 -30.59
CA MET A 1 -29.08 -3.53 -30.61
C MET A 1 -28.56 -3.58 -29.17
N ARG A 2 -27.52 -4.37 -28.89
CA ARG A 2 -26.96 -4.49 -27.53
C ARG A 2 -25.64 -3.76 -27.53
N GLU A 3 -25.60 -2.61 -26.88
CA GLU A 3 -24.39 -1.80 -26.70
C GLU A 3 -23.34 -2.65 -26.00
N LYS A 4 -22.36 -3.11 -26.77
CA LYS A 4 -21.13 -3.67 -26.22
C LYS A 4 -20.36 -2.50 -25.63
N LYS A 5 -20.59 -2.17 -24.34
CA LYS A 5 -19.61 -1.39 -23.58
C LYS A 5 -18.32 -2.20 -23.61
N ALA A 6 -17.36 -1.72 -24.38
CA ALA A 6 -16.02 -2.24 -24.40
C ALA A 6 -15.44 -2.09 -22.99
N SER A 7 -15.49 -3.15 -22.21
CA SER A 7 -14.64 -3.30 -21.03
C SER A 7 -13.21 -3.15 -21.53
N LYS A 8 -12.58 -2.02 -21.17
CA LYS A 8 -11.21 -1.67 -21.50
C LYS A 8 -10.28 -2.80 -21.03
N SER A 9 -10.03 -3.74 -21.93
CA SER A 9 -9.03 -4.79 -21.80
C SER A 9 -7.67 -4.17 -22.09
N SER A 10 -7.22 -3.24 -21.25
CA SER A 10 -5.81 -2.83 -21.23
C SER A 10 -5.07 -3.85 -20.38
N SER A 11 -4.15 -4.59 -20.99
CA SER A 11 -3.14 -5.45 -20.34
C SER A 11 -2.94 -5.07 -18.87
N SER A 12 -3.48 -5.90 -17.97
CA SER A 12 -3.83 -5.56 -16.58
C SER A 12 -2.63 -5.55 -15.61
N THR A 13 -1.51 -4.98 -16.02
CA THR A 13 -0.35 -4.77 -15.16
C THR A 13 -0.21 -3.28 -14.95
N SER A 14 -0.70 -2.79 -13.82
CA SER A 14 -0.45 -1.43 -13.34
C SER A 14 1.05 -1.11 -13.46
N PRO A 15 1.44 0.12 -13.83
CA PRO A 15 2.84 0.53 -13.80
C PRO A 15 3.47 0.37 -12.39
N CYS A 16 2.64 0.34 -11.34
CA CYS A 16 3.07 0.12 -9.96
C CYS A 16 3.11 -1.36 -9.55
N ALA A 17 2.84 -2.31 -10.44
CA ALA A 17 2.78 -3.74 -10.11
C ALA A 17 4.10 -4.29 -9.52
N PRO A 18 5.29 -3.96 -10.06
CA PRO A 18 6.55 -4.42 -9.46
C PRO A 18 6.77 -3.90 -8.03
N LEU A 19 6.40 -2.64 -7.78
CA LEU A 19 6.52 -2.00 -6.47
C LEU A 19 5.51 -2.57 -5.47
N ARG A 20 4.29 -2.86 -5.92
CA ARG A 20 3.29 -3.60 -5.15
C ARG A 20 3.84 -4.96 -4.72
N ASP A 21 4.41 -5.71 -5.66
CA ASP A 21 4.90 -7.07 -5.39
C ASP A 21 6.09 -7.03 -4.41
N ALA A 22 6.99 -6.06 -4.54
CA ALA A 22 8.07 -5.83 -3.57
C ALA A 22 7.53 -5.56 -2.15
N TYR A 23 6.57 -4.63 -2.02
CA TYR A 23 5.94 -4.33 -0.73
C TYR A 23 5.19 -5.55 -0.15
N HIS A 24 4.42 -6.27 -0.96
CA HIS A 24 3.71 -7.47 -0.54
C HIS A 24 4.65 -8.56 -0.05
N ASN A 25 5.75 -8.80 -0.77
CA ASN A 25 6.74 -9.79 -0.37
C ASN A 25 7.41 -9.42 0.96
N CYS A 26 7.76 -8.15 1.16
CA CYS A 26 8.27 -7.69 2.45
C CYS A 26 7.22 -7.88 3.56
N PHE A 27 6.00 -7.40 3.34
CA PHE A 27 4.93 -7.45 4.32
C PHE A 27 4.59 -8.89 4.73
N ASN A 28 4.49 -9.82 3.77
CA ASN A 28 4.18 -11.22 4.07
C ASN A 28 5.28 -11.88 4.91
N ARG A 29 6.56 -11.60 4.61
CA ARG A 29 7.69 -12.09 5.41
C ARG A 29 7.64 -11.51 6.82
N TRP A 30 7.51 -10.19 6.94
CA TRP A 30 7.41 -9.52 8.24
C TRP A 30 6.22 -10.03 9.05
N TYR A 31 5.05 -10.20 8.41
CA TYR A 31 3.86 -10.70 9.07
C TYR A 31 4.10 -12.09 9.65
N ALA A 32 4.68 -12.99 8.85
CA ALA A 32 4.91 -14.36 9.28
C ALA A 32 6.00 -14.50 10.35
N GLU A 33 7.08 -13.73 10.24
CA GLU A 33 8.26 -13.92 11.08
C GLU A 33 8.31 -13.02 12.31
N LYS A 34 7.64 -11.85 12.26
CA LYS A 34 7.69 -10.82 13.30
C LYS A 34 6.32 -10.64 13.93
N PHE A 35 5.31 -10.24 13.15
CA PHE A 35 4.00 -9.87 13.67
C PHE A 35 3.33 -11.03 14.41
N MET A 36 3.27 -12.22 13.79
CA MET A 36 2.71 -13.43 14.42
C MET A 36 3.44 -13.85 15.69
N LYS A 37 4.70 -13.41 15.90
CA LYS A 37 5.51 -13.73 17.07
C LYS A 37 5.49 -12.63 18.14
N GLY A 38 4.65 -11.60 17.98
CA GLY A 38 4.54 -10.50 18.94
C GLY A 38 5.49 -9.33 18.70
N HIS A 39 6.26 -9.32 17.59
CA HIS A 39 7.10 -8.19 17.22
C HIS A 39 6.37 -7.30 16.21
N TRP A 40 5.95 -6.11 16.65
CA TRP A 40 5.05 -5.23 15.89
C TRP A 40 5.71 -3.97 15.33
N ASP A 41 7.03 -3.95 15.25
CA ASP A 41 7.79 -2.83 14.71
C ASP A 41 7.36 -2.52 13.27
N LYS A 42 6.91 -1.29 13.04
CA LYS A 42 6.31 -0.85 11.78
C LYS A 42 7.35 -0.42 10.72
N GLN A 43 8.64 -0.55 10.99
CA GLN A 43 9.71 0.06 10.18
C GLN A 43 10.23 -0.82 9.04
N GLU A 44 10.07 -2.14 9.10
CA GLU A 44 10.76 -3.09 8.21
C GLU A 44 10.41 -2.95 6.71
N CYS A 45 9.17 -2.58 6.38
CA CYS A 45 8.71 -2.47 4.98
C CYS A 45 8.40 -1.02 4.56
N VAL A 46 8.89 -0.03 5.32
CA VAL A 46 8.60 1.39 5.07
C VAL A 46 9.22 1.87 3.76
N SER A 47 10.39 1.36 3.37
CA SER A 47 11.05 1.68 2.10
C SER A 47 10.19 1.29 0.90
N GLU A 48 9.83 0.01 0.83
CA GLU A 48 9.02 -0.58 -0.25
C GLU A 48 7.65 0.09 -0.31
N TRP A 49 7.08 0.38 0.86
CA TRP A 49 5.81 1.10 0.95
C TRP A 49 5.89 2.53 0.42
N ARG A 50 6.98 3.28 0.72
CA ARG A 50 7.16 4.65 0.21
C ARG A 50 7.23 4.67 -1.31
N GLU A 51 7.99 3.76 -1.91
CA GLU A 51 8.12 3.67 -3.36
C GLU A 51 6.78 3.29 -4.01
N TYR A 52 6.10 2.27 -3.47
CA TYR A 52 4.79 1.87 -3.96
C TYR A 52 3.75 2.99 -3.85
N ARG A 53 3.67 3.65 -2.70
CA ARG A 53 2.77 4.79 -2.46
C ARG A 53 3.05 5.96 -3.41
N ALA A 54 4.34 6.27 -3.65
CA ALA A 54 4.72 7.33 -4.59
C ALA A 54 4.20 7.02 -6.01
N CYS A 55 4.42 5.81 -6.49
CA CYS A 55 3.90 5.39 -7.80
C CYS A 55 2.37 5.49 -7.88
N LEU A 56 1.66 5.05 -6.84
CA LEU A 56 0.20 5.17 -6.79
C LEU A 56 -0.26 6.64 -6.82
N SER A 57 0.44 7.54 -6.14
CA SER A 57 0.06 8.96 -6.12
C SER A 57 0.18 9.63 -7.50
N GLU A 58 1.05 9.12 -8.37
CA GLU A 58 1.25 9.61 -9.73
C GLU A 58 0.29 8.97 -10.74
N HIS A 59 -0.05 7.69 -10.55
CA HIS A 59 -0.75 6.89 -11.57
C HIS A 59 -2.21 6.55 -11.24
N LEU A 60 -2.71 6.88 -10.05
CA LEU A 60 -4.12 6.73 -9.73
C LEU A 60 -4.94 7.88 -10.33
N GLU A 61 -6.03 7.55 -11.03
CA GLU A 61 -6.97 8.56 -11.55
C GLU A 61 -7.99 9.02 -10.48
N ASP A 62 -8.22 8.18 -9.47
CA ASP A 62 -9.22 8.43 -8.43
C ASP A 62 -8.66 9.36 -7.34
N LYS A 63 -9.16 10.59 -7.32
CA LYS A 63 -8.79 11.64 -6.37
C LYS A 63 -9.13 11.29 -4.92
N HIS A 64 -10.17 10.49 -4.68
CA HIS A 64 -10.50 10.05 -3.32
C HIS A 64 -9.45 9.06 -2.83
N LEU A 65 -9.05 8.09 -3.67
CA LEU A 65 -7.98 7.14 -3.34
C LEU A 65 -6.64 7.85 -3.11
N ILE A 66 -6.27 8.83 -3.95
CA ILE A 66 -5.05 9.62 -3.75
C ILE A 66 -5.06 10.35 -2.40
N ARG A 67 -6.19 10.95 -2.00
CA ARG A 67 -6.31 11.63 -0.69
C ARG A 67 -6.03 10.69 0.48
N PHE A 68 -6.49 9.44 0.41
CA PHE A 68 -6.21 8.44 1.45
C PHE A 68 -4.71 8.14 1.55
N LEU A 69 -4.00 8.05 0.42
CA LEU A 69 -2.55 7.81 0.43
C LEU A 69 -1.74 8.96 1.07
N GLN A 70 -2.26 10.18 0.99
CA GLN A 70 -1.64 11.38 1.55
C GLN A 70 -1.97 11.59 3.03
N ALA A 71 -3.08 11.02 3.53
CA ALA A 71 -3.54 11.19 4.92
C ALA A 71 -2.71 10.40 5.96
N GLU A 72 -1.77 9.57 5.51
CA GLU A 72 -0.92 8.71 6.34
C GLU A 72 0.25 9.47 7.00
N GLY A 73 -0.12 10.50 7.78
CA GLY A 73 0.72 11.23 8.72
C GLY A 73 0.10 11.37 10.12
N ILE A 74 -1.04 10.71 10.39
CA ILE A 74 -1.73 10.74 11.69
C ILE A 74 -1.88 9.31 12.21
N VAL A 75 -0.76 8.67 12.53
CA VAL A 75 -0.75 7.71 13.64
C VAL A 75 0.19 8.29 14.67
N GLN A 76 -0.31 9.29 15.42
CA GLN A 76 0.30 9.65 16.69
C GLN A 76 0.10 8.45 17.61
N ASP A 77 1.13 7.60 17.68
CA ASP A 77 1.38 6.78 18.85
C ASP A 77 1.47 7.73 20.05
N SER A 78 0.32 7.95 20.69
CA SER A 78 0.20 8.78 21.88
C SER A 78 -0.45 7.91 22.94
N GLY A 79 0.38 7.26 23.74
CA GLY A 79 -0.03 6.82 25.07
C GLY A 79 0.38 5.42 25.51
N VAL A 80 1.67 5.09 25.51
CA VAL A 80 2.21 4.31 26.64
C VAL A 80 2.94 5.27 27.56
N THR A 81 2.32 5.62 28.68
CA THR A 81 3.03 5.91 29.93
C THR A 81 2.32 5.16 31.06
N SER A 82 3.05 4.25 31.70
CA SER A 82 2.65 3.51 32.88
C SER A 82 2.13 4.40 34.01
N ARG A 83 1.03 3.98 34.63
CA ARG A 83 0.94 3.74 36.08
C ARG A 83 -0.22 2.81 36.39
#